data_AF-A0A2G6P8C9-F1
#
_entry.id   AF-A0A2G6P8C9-F1
#
_cell.length_a   1.000
_cell.length_b   1.000
_cell.length_c   1.000
_cell.angle_alpha   90.00
_cell.angle_beta   90.00
_cell.angle_gamma   90.00
#
_symmetry.space_group_name_H-M   'P 1'
#
loop_
_entity.id
_entity.type
_entity.pdbx_description
1 polymer ?
#
loop_
_entity_poly.entity_id
_entity_poly.type
_entity_poly.pdbx_seq_one_letter_code
_entity_poly.pdbx_strand_id
1 'polypeptide(L)'
;MIAMLDARMGEIYTGLYERDGQGSWRNIGSDRVCSPEALPILWLQADTSIVGSGLIYQDSLSKSIAEFHRYPCYAYVVPLARELFAFKNQVTWQAVDSAIELHYLRNEVTQS
;
A
#
# COMPACT_ATOMS: atom_id res chain seq x y z
N MET A 1 9.44 2.43 2.13
CA MET A 1 8.63 2.06 0.94
C MET A 1 7.18 2.48 1.18
N ILE A 2 6.56 3.17 0.23
CA ILE A 2 5.13 3.45 0.24
C ILE A 2 4.43 2.39 -0.61
N ALA A 3 3.55 1.61 0.02
CA ALA A 3 2.62 0.74 -0.70
C ALA A 3 1.41 1.57 -1.12
N MET A 4 0.93 1.36 -2.35
CA MET A 4 -0.19 2.11 -2.92
C MET A 4 -1.06 1.22 -3.81
N LEU A 5 -2.31 1.01 -3.43
CA LEU A 5 -3.27 0.22 -4.19
C LEU A 5 -4.43 1.10 -4.64
N ASP A 6 -4.92 0.86 -5.85
CA ASP A 6 -6.14 1.49 -6.35
C ASP A 6 -7.34 1.08 -5.48
N ALA A 7 -7.94 2.05 -4.77
CA ALA A 7 -9.12 1.84 -3.95
C ALA A 7 -10.44 2.00 -4.73
N ARG A 8 -10.34 2.26 -6.05
CA ARG A 8 -11.42 2.74 -6.91
C ARG A 8 -11.87 4.16 -6.52
N MET A 9 -12.72 4.76 -7.36
CA MET A 9 -13.30 6.10 -7.15
C MET A 9 -12.27 7.24 -7.00
N GLY A 10 -11.07 7.09 -7.56
CA GLY A 10 -10.02 8.11 -7.45
C GLY A 10 -9.31 8.13 -6.10
N GLU A 11 -9.49 7.10 -5.26
CA GLU A 11 -8.82 6.95 -3.97
C GLU A 11 -7.70 5.91 -4.03
N ILE A 12 -6.78 5.97 -3.07
CA ILE A 12 -5.69 5.01 -2.87
C ILE A 12 -5.75 4.42 -1.46
N TYR A 13 -5.55 3.11 -1.36
CA TYR A 13 -5.09 2.49 -0.12
C TYR A 13 -3.59 2.69 -0.04
N THR A 14 -3.08 3.24 1.07
CA THR A 14 -1.65 3.49 1.21
C THR A 14 -1.15 3.32 2.64
N GLY A 15 0.13 2.94 2.75
CA GLY A 15 0.84 2.82 4.02
C GLY A 15 2.35 2.94 3.81
N LEU A 16 3.06 3.37 4.85
CA LEU A 16 4.52 3.47 4.86
C LEU A 16 5.12 2.27 5.60
N TYR A 17 6.01 1.57 4.91
CA TYR A 17 6.66 0.37 5.38
C TYR A 17 8.17 0.49 5.34
N GLU A 18 8.82 -0.02 6.38
CA GLU A 18 10.26 -0.15 6.47
C GLU A 18 10.62 -1.63 6.60
N ARG A 19 11.70 -2.05 5.95
CA ARG A 19 12.22 -3.40 6.10
C ARG A 19 13.22 -3.40 7.25
N ASP A 20 12.98 -4.23 8.26
CA ASP A 20 13.89 -4.34 9.39
C ASP A 20 15.16 -5.13 9.04
N GLY A 21 16.11 -5.15 9.98
CA GLY A 21 17.38 -5.86 9.84
C GLY A 21 17.27 -7.39 9.75
N GLN A 22 16.08 -7.96 10.00
CA GLN A 22 15.79 -9.40 9.85
C GLN A 22 15.07 -9.70 8.53
N GLY A 23 14.79 -8.66 7.72
CA GLY A 23 14.16 -8.78 6.42
C GLY A 23 12.63 -8.76 6.46
N SER A 24 12.01 -8.55 7.62
CA SER A 24 10.56 -8.41 7.79
C SER A 24 10.11 -6.98 7.54
N TRP A 25 8.85 -6.81 7.12
CA TRP A 25 8.26 -5.50 6.88
C TRP A 25 7.47 -5.02 8.10
N ARG A 26 7.72 -3.77 8.51
CA ARG A 26 7.02 -3.10 9.60
C ARG A 26 6.27 -1.89 9.08
N ASN A 27 4.99 -1.78 9.41
CA ASN A 27 4.20 -0.56 9.16
C ASN A 27 4.66 0.54 10.13
N ILE A 28 5.15 1.65 9.58
CA ILE A 28 5.62 2.82 10.32
C ILE A 28 4.77 4.06 10.06
N GLY A 29 3.92 4.03 9.03
CA GLY A 29 2.87 5.01 8.80
C GLY A 29 1.55 4.28 8.61
N SER A 30 0.60 4.53 9.52
CA SER A 30 -0.69 3.84 9.59
C SER A 30 -1.37 3.78 8.23
N ASP A 31 -1.80 2.57 7.87
CA ASP A 31 -2.58 2.31 6.66
C ASP A 31 -3.81 3.20 6.62
N ARG A 32 -4.12 3.72 5.43
CA ARG A 32 -5.22 4.67 5.22
C ARG A 32 -5.79 4.56 3.82
N VAL A 33 -6.99 5.09 3.67
CA VAL A 33 -7.58 5.44 2.38
C VAL A 33 -7.54 6.96 2.24
N CYS A 34 -7.03 7.47 1.13
CA CYS A 34 -7.05 8.90 0.85
C CYS A 34 -7.04 9.16 -0.65
N SER A 35 -7.29 10.41 -1.07
CA SER A 35 -7.02 10.80 -2.45
C SER A 35 -5.49 10.84 -2.69
N PRO A 36 -5.01 10.69 -3.94
CA PRO A 36 -3.59 10.79 -4.27
C PRO A 36 -2.95 12.11 -3.79
N GLU A 37 -3.70 13.21 -3.83
CA GLU A 37 -3.23 14.54 -3.42
C GLU A 37 -3.04 14.65 -1.90
N ALA A 38 -3.68 13.77 -1.13
CA ALA A 38 -3.59 13.71 0.33
C ALA A 38 -2.50 12.74 0.83
N LEU A 39 -1.63 12.23 -0.07
CA LEU A 39 -0.50 11.40 0.34
C LEU A 39 0.41 12.20 1.30
N PRO A 40 0.74 11.66 2.48
CA PRO A 40 1.56 12.39 3.45
C PRO A 40 2.96 12.69 2.90
N ILE A 41 3.27 13.97 2.66
CA ILE A 41 4.57 14.40 2.12
C ILE A 41 5.72 13.97 3.03
N LEU A 42 5.49 13.91 4.35
CA LEU A 42 6.49 13.45 5.33
C LEU A 42 6.92 11.98 5.12
N TRP A 43 6.15 11.19 4.37
CA TRP A 43 6.51 9.81 4.02
C TRP A 43 7.49 9.73 2.85
N LEU A 44 7.70 10.83 2.13
CA LEU A 44 8.58 10.91 0.97
C LEU A 44 9.97 11.36 1.41
N GLN A 45 10.85 10.40 1.62
CA GLN A 45 12.28 10.62 1.89
C GLN A 45 13.13 10.22 0.67
N ALA A 46 14.41 10.62 0.66
CA ALA A 46 15.30 10.46 -0.49
C ALA A 46 15.43 9.01 -1.01
N ASP A 47 15.26 8.02 -0.15
CA ASP A 47 15.33 6.58 -0.44
C ASP A 47 13.94 5.92 -0.60
N THR A 48 12.87 6.71 -0.58
CA THR A 48 11.50 6.19 -0.65
C THR A 48 11.18 5.70 -2.05
N SER A 49 10.81 4.43 -2.14
CA SER A 49 10.19 3.85 -3.33
C SER A 49 8.67 3.77 -3.16
N ILE A 50 7.93 4.05 -4.23
CA ILE A 50 6.47 4.00 -4.30
C ILE A 50 6.04 2.83 -5.18
N VAL A 51 5.13 2.00 -4.68
CA VAL A 51 4.96 0.66 -5.19
C VAL A 51 3.49 0.25 -5.17
N GLY A 52 2.96 -0.22 -6.31
CA GLY A 52 1.63 -0.86 -6.40
C GLY A 52 0.67 -0.23 -7.42
N SER A 53 -0.53 -0.80 -7.51
CA SER A 53 -1.54 -0.48 -8.55
C SER A 53 -2.10 0.94 -8.45
N GLY A 54 -1.99 1.61 -7.30
CA GLY A 54 -2.44 2.99 -7.12
C GLY A 54 -1.61 4.01 -7.91
N LEU A 55 -0.46 3.61 -8.47
CA LEU A 55 0.33 4.42 -9.41
C LEU A 55 -0.39 4.73 -10.72
N ILE A 56 -1.55 4.13 -10.99
CA ILE A 56 -2.48 4.61 -12.03
C ILE A 56 -2.83 6.10 -11.85
N TYR A 57 -2.73 6.64 -10.63
CA TYR A 57 -2.95 8.03 -10.29
C TYR A 57 -1.65 8.89 -10.28
N GLN A 58 -0.58 8.46 -10.93
CA GLN A 58 0.72 9.18 -10.97
C GLN A 58 0.60 10.64 -11.46
N ASP A 59 -0.34 10.94 -12.34
CA ASP A 59 -0.55 12.29 -12.86
C ASP A 59 -1.11 13.23 -11.77
N SER A 60 -2.01 12.73 -10.91
CA SER A 60 -2.48 13.46 -9.72
C SER A 60 -1.35 13.63 -8.70
N LEU A 61 -0.57 12.57 -8.45
CA LEU A 61 0.57 12.62 -7.55
C LEU A 61 1.61 13.67 -8.00
N SER A 62 1.93 13.69 -9.30
CA SER A 62 2.90 14.63 -9.88
C SER A 62 2.47 16.09 -9.81
N LYS A 63 1.16 16.36 -9.71
CA LYS A 63 0.64 17.73 -9.54
C LYS A 63 0.73 18.20 -8.10
N SER A 64 0.58 17.31 -7.13
CA SER A 64 0.53 17.65 -5.70
C SER A 64 1.87 17.50 -4.98
N ILE A 65 2.75 16.65 -5.49
CA ILE A 65 4.07 16.36 -4.91
C ILE A 65 5.13 16.94 -5.83
N ALA A 66 5.74 18.04 -5.38
CA ALA A 66 6.92 18.59 -6.04
C ALA A 66 8.00 17.50 -6.13
N GLU A 67 8.61 17.38 -7.30
CA GLU A 67 9.66 16.38 -7.57
C GLU A 67 9.22 14.91 -7.50
N PHE A 68 7.92 14.60 -7.64
CA PHE A 68 7.43 13.21 -7.67
C PHE A 68 8.25 12.28 -8.59
N HIS A 69 8.69 12.81 -9.74
CA HIS A 69 9.52 12.12 -10.73
C HIS A 69 10.88 11.60 -10.19
N ARG A 70 11.34 12.05 -9.02
CA ARG A 70 12.59 11.60 -8.39
C ARG A 70 12.43 10.28 -7.62
N TYR A 71 11.21 9.91 -7.24
CA TYR A 71 10.96 8.70 -6.47
C TYR A 71 10.82 7.48 -7.40
N PRO A 72 11.55 6.38 -7.14
CA PRO A 72 11.35 5.14 -7.87
C PRO A 72 9.89 4.66 -7.75
N CYS A 73 9.20 4.53 -8.89
CA CYS A 73 7.81 4.14 -8.96
C CYS A 73 7.65 2.80 -9.68
N TYR A 74 6.99 1.83 -9.05
CA TYR A 74 6.79 0.49 -9.59
C TYR A 74 5.30 0.13 -9.57
N ALA A 75 4.60 0.41 -10.69
CA ALA A 75 3.16 0.14 -10.84
C ALA A 75 2.82 -1.36 -10.79
N TYR A 76 3.79 -2.18 -11.20
CA TYR A 76 3.69 -3.63 -11.20
C TYR A 76 4.80 -4.21 -10.35
N VAL A 77 4.49 -4.40 -9.08
CA VAL A 77 5.19 -5.36 -8.25
C VAL A 77 4.36 -6.64 -8.22
N VAL A 78 4.70 -7.55 -9.12
CA VAL A 78 4.34 -8.98 -9.00
C VAL A 78 5.30 -9.78 -8.07
N PRO A 79 6.36 -9.27 -7.39
CA PRO A 79 7.04 -10.07 -6.39
C PRO A 79 6.22 -10.01 -5.10
N LEU A 80 5.28 -10.94 -4.99
CA LEU A 80 4.93 -11.55 -3.71
C LEU A 80 4.22 -12.88 -3.96
N ALA A 81 3.48 -13.11 -5.05
CA ALA A 81 2.79 -14.40 -5.22
C ALA A 81 3.74 -15.62 -5.17
N ARG A 82 4.90 -15.55 -5.84
CA ARG A 82 5.88 -16.65 -5.89
C ARG A 82 6.72 -16.77 -4.60
N GLU A 83 6.98 -15.65 -3.92
CA GLU A 83 7.70 -15.63 -2.64
C GLU A 83 6.76 -16.00 -1.47
N LEU A 84 5.55 -15.44 -1.41
CA LEU A 84 4.45 -15.88 -0.53
C LEU A 84 4.14 -17.36 -0.72
N PHE A 85 4.18 -17.88 -1.95
CA PHE A 85 4.03 -19.32 -2.19
C PHE A 85 5.18 -20.13 -1.59
N ALA A 86 6.40 -19.59 -1.50
CA ALA A 86 7.49 -20.25 -0.76
C ALA A 86 7.25 -20.19 0.76
N PHE A 87 6.51 -19.20 1.27
CA PHE A 87 6.05 -19.11 2.66
C PHE A 87 4.74 -19.87 2.94
N LYS A 88 4.18 -20.59 1.96
CA LYS A 88 2.90 -21.30 2.09
C LYS A 88 2.83 -22.32 3.24
N ASN A 89 3.98 -22.86 3.65
CA ASN A 89 4.08 -23.82 4.75
C ASN A 89 4.23 -23.13 6.12
N GLN A 90 4.37 -21.81 6.14
CA GLN A 90 4.54 -20.98 7.34
C GLN A 90 3.28 -20.15 7.65
N VAL A 91 2.23 -20.29 6.84
CA VAL A 91 0.92 -19.69 7.08
C VAL A 91 -0.07 -20.76 7.52
N THR A 92 -0.92 -20.40 8.49
CA THR A 92 -2.03 -21.26 8.89
C THR A 92 -3.12 -21.12 7.84
N TRP A 93 -3.31 -22.16 7.03
CA TRP A 93 -4.39 -22.23 6.06
C TRP A 93 -5.73 -22.30 6.80
N GLN A 94 -6.59 -21.32 6.56
CA GLN A 94 -7.98 -21.38 7.00
C GLN A 94 -8.83 -21.97 5.88
N ALA A 95 -9.70 -22.93 6.23
CA ALA A 95 -10.70 -23.45 5.31
C ALA A 95 -11.62 -22.30 4.87
N VAL A 96 -12.13 -22.36 3.63
CA VAL A 96 -13.02 -21.33 3.06
C VAL A 96 -14.23 -21.03 3.96
N ASP A 97 -14.62 -21.99 4.79
CA ASP A 97 -15.78 -21.90 5.70
C ASP A 97 -15.43 -21.22 7.04
N SER A 98 -14.17 -20.85 7.26
CA SER A 98 -13.74 -20.07 8.43
C SER A 98 -13.89 -18.59 8.14
N ALA A 99 -14.57 -17.85 9.02
CA ALA A 99 -14.71 -16.41 8.87
C ALA A 99 -13.33 -15.75 8.86
N ILE A 100 -12.96 -15.15 7.73
CA ILE A 100 -11.78 -14.28 7.63
C ILE A 100 -12.13 -12.97 8.32
N GLU A 101 -11.40 -12.61 9.37
CA GLU A 101 -11.51 -11.29 9.98
C GLU A 101 -10.91 -10.26 9.03
N LEU A 102 -11.77 -9.60 8.26
CA LEU A 102 -11.38 -8.56 7.34
C LEU A 102 -11.08 -7.27 8.14
N HIS A 103 -9.85 -6.77 8.03
CA HIS A 103 -9.53 -5.43 8.49
C HIS A 103 -10.10 -4.40 7.49
N TYR A 104 -11.25 -3.84 7.81
CA TYR A 104 -11.88 -2.77 7.03
C TYR A 104 -11.20 -1.43 7.35
N LEU A 105 -10.58 -0.81 6.33
CA LEU A 105 -9.98 0.53 6.45
C LEU A 105 -11.01 1.67 6.30
N ARG A 106 -12.27 1.34 6.00
CA ARG A 106 -13.40 2.27 5.92
C ARG A 106 -14.48 1.79 6.89
N ASN A 107 -14.65 2.50 8.00
CA ASN A 107 -15.78 2.30 8.91
C ASN A 107 -16.75 3.48 8.74
N GLU A 108 -18.04 3.14 8.69
CA GLU A 108 -19.21 4.01 8.60
C GLU A 108 -19.74 4.28 7.18
N VAL A 109 -20.65 3.40 6.76
CA VAL A 109 -21.79 3.80 5.93
C VAL A 109 -22.86 4.28 6.90
N THR A 110 -22.91 5.56 7.23
CA THR A 110 -24.05 6.12 7.96
C THR A 110 -25.23 6.14 6.99
N GLN A 111 -26.09 5.13 7.06
CA GLN A 111 -27.43 5.23 6.49
C GLN A 111 -28.28 6.07 7.44
N SER A 112 -28.59 7.30 7.04
CA SER A 112 -29.71 8.09 7.57
C SER A 112 -30.34 8.89 6.45
#